data_AF-A0A7S0P221-F1
#
_entry.id   AF-A0A7S0P221-F1
#
_cell.length_a   1.000
_cell.length_b   1.000
_cell.length_c   1.000
_cell.angle_alpha   90.00
_cell.angle_beta   90.00
_cell.angle_gamma   90.00
#
_symmetry.space_group_name_H-M   'P 1'
#
loop_
_entity.id
_entity.type
_entity.pdbx_description
1 polymer ?
#
loop_
_entity_poly.entity_id
_entity_poly.type
_entity_poly.pdbx_seq_one_letter_code
_entity_poly.pdbx_strand_id
1 'polypeptide(L)'
;EWAFEETTLRHFAAHVDTGAPIPASLVRALQRADTFGRATSSAQQMYYAQLSLHLHMRDPTANGFNAAAVADELAAQFSPYPLVADTWFVANFGHLMGYSAIYYTYMWSEALAQSLIQPFKRKGFYDPEAGVRYRDLVLRL
;
A
#
# COMPACT_ATOMS: atom_id res chain seq x y z
N GLU A 1 3.22 10.03 -1.89
CA GLU A 1 4.29 11.03 -1.64
C GLU A 1 3.91 12.39 -2.24
N TRP A 2 4.21 12.72 -3.52
CA TRP A 2 3.92 14.06 -4.10
C TRP A 2 2.49 14.58 -3.94
N ALA A 3 1.48 13.71 -4.01
CA ALA A 3 0.07 14.11 -3.93
C ALA A 3 -0.31 14.79 -2.59
N PHE A 4 0.49 14.62 -1.54
CA PHE A 4 0.26 15.19 -0.21
C PHE A 4 1.16 16.40 0.12
N GLU A 5 2.01 16.80 -0.83
CA GLU A 5 2.86 17.98 -0.66
C GLU A 5 2.06 19.26 -0.88
N GLU A 6 2.27 20.25 -0.02
CA GLU A 6 1.56 21.52 -0.09
C GLU A 6 1.75 22.20 -1.46
N THR A 7 2.97 22.16 -1.99
CA THR A 7 3.31 22.70 -3.31
C THR A 7 2.54 22.01 -4.43
N THR A 8 2.31 20.70 -4.32
CA THR A 8 1.54 19.93 -5.32
C THR A 8 0.05 20.23 -5.19
N LEU A 9 -0.48 20.16 -3.98
CA LEU A 9 -1.90 20.38 -3.69
C LEU A 9 -2.33 21.78 -4.12
N ARG A 10 -1.51 22.80 -3.91
CA ARG A 10 -1.81 24.18 -4.33
C ARG A 10 -2.00 24.35 -5.84
N HIS A 11 -1.50 23.43 -6.68
CA HIS A 11 -1.69 23.52 -8.13
C HIS A 11 -3.07 23.08 -8.59
N PHE A 12 -3.78 22.23 -7.85
CA PHE A 12 -5.05 21.65 -8.32
C PHE A 12 -6.17 21.63 -7.29
N ALA A 13 -5.85 21.65 -5.98
CA ALA A 13 -6.84 21.57 -4.92
C ALA A 13 -7.45 22.95 -4.66
N ALA A 14 -8.63 23.16 -5.22
CA ALA A 14 -9.45 24.35 -5.03
C ALA A 14 -10.90 23.96 -4.71
N HIS A 15 -11.60 24.83 -3.99
CA HIS A 15 -13.02 24.67 -3.72
C HIS A 15 -13.82 24.73 -5.03
N VAL A 16 -14.74 23.77 -5.23
CA VAL A 16 -15.47 23.61 -6.50
C VAL A 16 -16.26 24.87 -6.90
N ASP A 17 -16.93 25.52 -5.94
CA ASP A 17 -17.74 26.72 -6.24
C ASP A 17 -16.95 28.04 -6.23
N THR A 18 -16.03 28.21 -5.29
CA THR A 18 -15.36 29.50 -5.05
C THR A 18 -13.99 29.61 -5.72
N GLY A 19 -13.42 28.50 -6.17
CA GLY A 19 -12.04 28.43 -6.66
C GLY A 19 -10.99 28.71 -5.59
N ALA A 20 -11.37 28.87 -4.31
CA ALA A 20 -10.43 29.16 -3.25
C ALA A 20 -9.43 27.99 -3.09
N PRO A 21 -8.11 28.26 -3.03
CA PRO A 21 -7.11 27.22 -2.90
C PRO A 21 -7.22 26.52 -1.54
N ILE A 22 -6.78 25.27 -1.47
CA ILE A 22 -6.72 24.51 -0.22
C ILE A 22 -5.98 25.29 0.89
N PRO A 23 -6.58 25.46 2.09
CA PRO A 23 -5.92 26.14 3.19
C PRO A 23 -4.68 25.38 3.68
N ALA A 24 -3.59 26.10 3.97
CA ALA A 24 -2.36 25.49 4.48
C ALA A 24 -2.57 24.74 5.82
N SER A 25 -3.52 25.21 6.64
CA SER A 25 -3.92 24.52 7.88
C SER A 25 -4.51 23.15 7.62
N LEU A 26 -5.30 23.01 6.55
CA LEU A 26 -5.90 21.74 6.14
C LEU A 26 -4.84 20.79 5.57
N VAL A 27 -3.91 21.30 4.76
CA VAL A 27 -2.77 20.50 4.27
C VAL A 27 -1.95 19.93 5.43
N ARG A 28 -1.61 20.76 6.43
CA ARG A 28 -0.90 20.28 7.64
C ARG A 28 -1.71 19.24 8.42
N ALA A 29 -3.03 19.36 8.47
CA ALA A 29 -3.89 18.38 9.12
C ALA A 29 -3.89 17.04 8.36
N LEU A 30 -4.00 17.09 7.02
CA LEU A 30 -3.91 15.93 6.14
C LEU A 30 -2.58 15.19 6.32
N GLN A 31 -1.46 15.92 6.32
CA GLN A 31 -0.12 15.33 6.51
C GLN A 31 0.05 14.68 7.88
N ARG A 32 -0.54 15.24 8.96
CA ARG A 32 -0.54 14.58 10.27
C ARG A 32 -1.36 13.29 10.26
N ALA A 33 -2.53 13.33 9.60
CA ALA A 33 -3.44 12.20 9.51
C ALA A 33 -2.86 11.03 8.68
N ASP A 34 -1.95 11.29 7.74
CA ASP A 34 -1.30 10.26 6.90
C ASP A 34 -0.66 9.12 7.70
N THR A 35 -0.16 9.42 8.90
CA THR A 35 0.46 8.40 9.76
C THR A 35 -0.54 7.54 10.54
N PHE A 36 -1.78 7.98 10.66
CA PHE A 36 -2.81 7.29 11.41
C PHE A 36 -3.19 5.97 10.74
N GLY A 37 -3.23 4.88 11.50
CA GLY A 37 -3.61 3.56 11.01
C GLY A 37 -2.55 2.83 10.17
N ARG A 38 -1.38 3.42 9.90
CA ARG A 38 -0.33 2.80 9.07
C ARG A 38 0.13 1.43 9.59
N ALA A 39 0.22 1.25 10.90
CA ALA A 39 0.60 -0.03 11.50
C ALA A 39 -0.43 -1.11 11.19
N THR A 40 -1.72 -0.82 11.41
CA THR A 40 -2.84 -1.70 11.11
C THR A 40 -2.91 -2.04 9.62
N SER A 41 -2.80 -1.04 8.74
CA SER A 41 -2.79 -1.27 7.28
C SER A 41 -1.60 -2.11 6.84
N SER A 42 -0.41 -1.88 7.41
CA SER A 42 0.79 -2.69 7.12
C SER A 42 0.62 -4.13 7.57
N ALA A 43 0.07 -4.36 8.76
CA ALA A 43 -0.22 -5.70 9.26
C ALA A 43 -1.24 -6.44 8.36
N GLN A 44 -2.28 -5.74 7.91
CA GLN A 44 -3.24 -6.29 6.95
C GLN A 44 -2.56 -6.72 5.63
N GLN A 45 -1.66 -5.89 5.09
CA GLN A 45 -0.90 -6.25 3.89
C GLN A 45 0.02 -7.45 4.11
N MET A 46 0.60 -7.59 5.31
CA MET A 46 1.37 -8.78 5.69
C MET A 46 0.49 -10.02 5.71
N TYR A 47 -0.71 -9.95 6.29
CA TYR A 47 -1.67 -11.04 6.26
C TYR A 47 -1.99 -11.48 4.82
N TYR A 48 -2.29 -10.53 3.92
CA TYR A 48 -2.57 -10.84 2.51
C TYR A 48 -1.38 -11.47 1.78
N ALA A 49 -0.16 -10.99 2.05
CA ALA A 49 1.06 -11.57 1.50
C ALA A 49 1.26 -13.02 1.96
N GLN A 50 1.09 -13.28 3.26
CA GLN A 50 1.22 -14.61 3.84
C GLN A 50 0.13 -15.55 3.30
N LEU A 51 -1.12 -15.10 3.21
CA LEU A 51 -2.22 -15.89 2.66
C LEU A 51 -1.96 -16.27 1.20
N SER A 52 -1.57 -15.30 0.37
CA SER A 52 -1.20 -15.52 -1.04
C SER A 52 -0.10 -16.57 -1.15
N LEU A 53 1.02 -16.42 -0.43
CA LEU A 53 2.13 -17.36 -0.49
C LEU A 53 1.73 -18.76 0.00
N HIS A 54 1.08 -18.86 1.17
CA HIS A 54 0.73 -20.14 1.78
C HIS A 54 -0.25 -20.95 0.94
N LEU A 55 -1.23 -20.30 0.30
CA LEU A 55 -2.15 -21.00 -0.59
C LEU A 55 -1.44 -21.55 -1.84
N HIS A 56 -0.41 -20.87 -2.36
CA HIS A 56 0.33 -21.31 -3.54
C HIS A 56 1.49 -22.27 -3.23
N MET A 57 1.88 -22.44 -1.95
CA MET A 57 2.87 -23.42 -1.52
C MET A 57 2.26 -24.77 -1.14
N ARG A 58 0.94 -24.86 -0.97
CA ARG A 58 0.25 -26.09 -0.57
C ARG A 58 -0.25 -26.85 -1.80
N ASP A 59 -0.22 -28.18 -1.72
CA ASP A 59 -0.82 -29.05 -2.73
C ASP A 59 -2.36 -28.98 -2.63
N PRO A 60 -3.05 -28.45 -3.64
CA PRO A 60 -4.51 -28.34 -3.60
C PRO A 60 -5.22 -29.69 -3.73
N THR A 61 -4.52 -30.74 -4.15
CA THR A 61 -5.05 -32.11 -4.30
C THR A 61 -4.88 -32.96 -3.04
N ALA A 62 -4.10 -32.47 -2.07
CA ALA A 62 -3.94 -33.14 -0.78
C ALA A 62 -5.30 -33.24 -0.07
N ASN A 63 -5.63 -34.44 0.42
CA ASN A 63 -6.86 -34.66 1.18
C ASN A 63 -6.95 -33.69 2.36
N GLY A 64 -8.06 -32.95 2.43
CA GLY A 64 -8.33 -32.01 3.53
C GLY A 64 -7.82 -30.59 3.32
N PHE A 65 -7.36 -30.20 2.12
CA PHE A 65 -7.07 -28.80 1.84
C PHE A 65 -8.32 -27.92 2.01
N ASN A 66 -8.24 -26.92 2.90
CA ASN A 66 -9.29 -25.97 3.17
C ASN A 66 -8.71 -24.54 3.21
N ALA A 67 -8.94 -23.77 2.16
CA ALA A 67 -8.40 -22.42 2.03
C ALA A 67 -8.94 -21.45 3.10
N ALA A 68 -10.19 -21.63 3.55
CA ALA A 68 -10.77 -20.80 4.61
C ALA A 68 -10.07 -21.05 5.95
N ALA A 69 -9.79 -22.31 6.29
CA ALA A 69 -9.05 -22.65 7.50
C ALA A 69 -7.62 -22.07 7.49
N VAL A 70 -6.95 -22.05 6.33
CA VAL A 70 -5.65 -21.36 6.18
C VAL A 70 -5.79 -19.85 6.39
N ALA A 71 -6.88 -19.26 5.90
CA ALA A 71 -7.16 -17.84 6.07
C ALA A 71 -7.36 -17.48 7.55
N ASP A 72 -8.10 -18.30 8.30
CA ASP A 72 -8.31 -18.13 9.74
C ASP A 72 -7.00 -18.28 10.54
N GLU A 73 -6.22 -19.33 10.23
CA GLU A 73 -4.92 -19.61 10.87
C GLU A 73 -3.97 -18.42 10.72
N LEU A 74 -3.87 -17.87 9.51
CA LEU A 74 -2.98 -16.74 9.21
C LEU A 74 -3.52 -15.42 9.74
N ALA A 75 -4.85 -15.23 9.77
CA ALA A 75 -5.44 -14.03 10.35
C ALA A 75 -5.12 -13.94 11.85
N ALA A 76 -5.17 -15.06 12.58
CA ALA A 76 -4.79 -15.11 13.99
C ALA A 76 -3.33 -14.71 14.25
N GLN A 77 -2.43 -14.85 13.27
CA GLN A 77 -1.01 -14.55 13.40
C GLN A 77 -0.64 -13.15 12.90
N PHE A 78 -1.24 -12.72 11.78
CA PHE A 78 -0.79 -11.55 11.03
C PHE A 78 -1.82 -10.41 10.98
N SER A 79 -3.10 -10.70 11.23
CA SER A 79 -4.15 -9.68 11.23
C SER A 79 -4.32 -9.07 12.62
N PRO A 80 -4.50 -7.74 12.73
CA PRO A 80 -4.84 -7.09 14.01
C PRO A 80 -6.26 -7.42 14.47
N TYR A 81 -7.11 -7.97 13.59
CA TYR A 81 -8.50 -8.32 13.87
C TYR A 81 -8.83 -9.73 13.38
N PRO A 82 -9.71 -10.47 14.07
CA PRO A 82 -10.20 -11.74 13.56
C PRO A 82 -11.02 -11.55 12.28
N LEU A 83 -11.08 -12.59 11.45
CA LEU A 83 -12.01 -12.60 10.32
C LEU A 83 -13.46 -12.60 10.84
N VAL A 84 -14.35 -12.00 10.07
CA VAL A 84 -15.79 -12.00 10.37
C VAL A 84 -16.33 -13.40 10.12
N ALA A 85 -17.05 -13.95 11.09
CA ALA A 85 -17.69 -15.26 10.96
C ALA A 85 -18.64 -15.30 9.74
N ASP A 86 -18.83 -16.49 9.19
CA ASP A 86 -19.69 -16.75 8.02
C ASP A 86 -19.31 -15.92 6.77
N THR A 87 -18.02 -15.61 6.62
CA THR A 87 -17.46 -14.98 5.41
C THR A 87 -16.45 -15.88 4.71
N TRP A 88 -16.28 -15.66 3.40
CA TRP A 88 -15.32 -16.39 2.56
C TRP A 88 -14.34 -15.40 1.92
N PHE A 89 -13.50 -14.77 2.75
CA PHE A 89 -12.55 -13.76 2.28
C PHE A 89 -11.68 -14.26 1.11
N VAL A 90 -11.19 -15.50 1.17
CA VAL A 90 -10.39 -16.13 0.10
C VAL A 90 -11.10 -16.17 -1.25
N ALA A 91 -12.43 -16.32 -1.28
CA ALA A 91 -13.21 -16.33 -2.52
C ALA A 91 -13.39 -14.93 -3.12
N ASN A 92 -13.25 -13.89 -2.29
CA ASN A 92 -13.32 -12.49 -2.71
C ASN A 92 -11.93 -11.87 -2.93
N PHE A 93 -10.85 -12.59 -2.62
CA PHE A 93 -9.50 -12.08 -2.77
C PHE A 93 -9.01 -12.25 -4.21
N GLY A 94 -9.45 -11.35 -5.09
CA GLY A 94 -9.21 -11.42 -6.54
C GLY A 94 -7.74 -11.55 -6.93
N HIS A 95 -6.81 -10.99 -6.15
CA HIS A 95 -5.37 -11.11 -6.43
C HIS A 95 -4.82 -12.54 -6.38
N LEU A 96 -5.53 -13.49 -5.75
CA LEU A 96 -5.16 -14.90 -5.85
C LEU A 96 -5.21 -15.38 -7.31
N MET A 97 -6.03 -14.73 -8.15
CA MET A 97 -6.13 -14.98 -9.59
C MET A 97 -5.30 -13.92 -10.34
N GLY A 98 -4.17 -14.32 -10.93
CA GLY A 98 -3.33 -13.47 -11.78
C GLY A 98 -2.18 -12.77 -11.06
N TYR A 99 -2.36 -12.35 -9.79
CA TYR A 99 -1.25 -11.92 -8.91
C TYR A 99 -0.68 -13.10 -8.10
N SER A 100 -1.42 -14.20 -7.99
CA SER A 100 -0.98 -15.51 -7.48
C SER A 100 -0.10 -15.43 -6.24
N ALA A 101 1.16 -15.88 -6.32
CA ALA A 101 2.10 -15.97 -5.18
C ALA A 101 2.93 -14.70 -4.95
N ILE A 102 2.65 -13.59 -5.65
CA ILE A 102 3.48 -12.38 -5.61
C ILE A 102 2.82 -11.20 -4.88
N TYR A 103 1.80 -11.41 -4.07
CA TYR A 103 1.15 -10.30 -3.34
C TYR A 103 2.13 -9.56 -2.40
N TYR A 104 3.15 -10.24 -1.88
CA TYR A 104 4.19 -9.62 -1.05
C TYR A 104 4.92 -8.46 -1.76
N THR A 105 4.88 -8.41 -3.10
CA THR A 105 5.53 -7.36 -3.90
C THR A 105 4.98 -5.95 -3.63
N TYR A 106 3.74 -5.82 -3.13
CA TYR A 106 3.22 -4.52 -2.68
C TYR A 106 4.08 -3.92 -1.55
N MET A 107 4.37 -4.70 -0.52
CA MET A 107 5.14 -4.21 0.63
C MET A 107 6.65 -4.17 0.32
N TRP A 108 7.12 -5.06 -0.55
CA TRP A 108 8.48 -4.98 -1.07
C TRP A 108 8.72 -3.70 -1.86
N SER A 109 7.83 -3.38 -2.80
CA SER A 109 7.94 -2.16 -3.61
C SER A 109 7.74 -0.89 -2.78
N GLU A 110 6.86 -0.91 -1.77
CA GLU A 110 6.72 0.20 -0.82
C GLU A 110 8.03 0.48 -0.06
N ALA A 111 8.72 -0.55 0.44
CA ALA A 111 10.02 -0.37 1.12
C ALA A 111 11.09 0.24 0.19
N LEU A 112 11.12 -0.19 -1.07
CA LEU A 112 11.98 0.41 -2.10
C LEU A 112 11.59 1.86 -2.37
N ALA A 113 10.30 2.16 -2.52
CA ALA A 113 9.79 3.50 -2.75
C ALA A 113 10.15 4.46 -1.60
N GLN A 114 10.04 4.01 -0.35
CA GLN A 114 10.43 4.78 0.84
C GLN A 114 11.94 5.09 0.88
N SER A 115 12.76 4.27 0.23
CA SER A 115 14.20 4.54 0.06
C SER A 115 14.45 5.52 -1.10
N LEU A 116 13.76 5.33 -2.22
CA LEU A 116 13.89 6.14 -3.44
C LEU A 116 13.37 7.56 -3.27
N ILE A 117 12.42 7.80 -2.36
CA ILE A 117 11.88 9.14 -2.10
C ILE A 117 12.81 10.04 -1.28
N GLN A 118 13.78 9.47 -0.55
CA GLN A 118 14.62 10.23 0.39
C GLN A 118 15.37 11.42 -0.22
N PRO A 119 15.94 11.34 -1.44
CA PRO A 119 16.56 12.50 -2.09
C PRO A 119 15.58 13.65 -2.33
N PHE A 120 14.34 13.35 -2.73
CA PHE A 120 13.29 14.34 -2.94
C PHE A 120 12.86 15.00 -1.62
N LYS A 121 12.75 14.23 -0.53
CA LYS A 121 12.47 14.81 0.81
C LYS A 121 13.56 15.77 1.29
N ARG A 122 14.82 15.54 0.89
CA ARG A 122 15.96 16.40 1.28
C ARG A 122 16.16 17.62 0.38
N LYS A 123 16.07 17.45 -0.94
CA LYS A 123 16.33 18.52 -1.92
C LYS A 123 15.08 19.32 -2.29
N GLY A 124 13.90 18.79 -2.00
CA GLY A 124 12.60 19.29 -2.45
C GLY A 124 11.99 18.36 -3.49
N PHE A 125 10.66 18.21 -3.42
CA PHE A 125 9.90 17.30 -4.29
C PHE A 125 9.95 17.66 -5.79
N TYR A 126 10.30 18.90 -6.10
CA TYR A 126 10.42 19.41 -7.47
C TYR A 126 11.88 19.73 -7.87
N ASP A 127 12.86 19.18 -7.14
CA ASP A 127 14.27 19.33 -7.49
C ASP A 127 14.55 18.68 -8.87
N PRO A 128 14.98 19.45 -9.88
CA PRO A 128 15.17 18.94 -11.23
C PRO A 128 16.31 17.92 -11.33
N GLU A 129 17.36 18.07 -10.51
CA GLU A 129 18.49 17.15 -10.49
C GLU A 129 18.06 15.76 -9.98
N ALA A 130 17.33 15.71 -8.85
CA ALA A 130 16.74 14.48 -8.33
C ALA A 130 15.77 13.83 -9.33
N GLY A 131 14.95 14.65 -10.00
CA GLY A 131 14.02 14.18 -11.04
C GLY A 131 14.73 13.55 -12.24
N VAL A 132 15.74 14.22 -12.79
CA VAL A 132 16.57 13.70 -13.91
C VAL A 132 17.27 12.40 -13.49
N ARG A 133 17.84 12.36 -12.28
CA ARG A 133 18.50 11.16 -11.78
C ARG A 133 17.52 9.99 -11.62
N TYR A 134 16.31 10.21 -11.11
CA TYR A 134 15.29 9.17 -11.00
C TYR A 134 14.85 8.68 -12.38
N ARG A 135 14.62 9.59 -13.33
CA ARG A 135 14.33 9.23 -14.72
C ARG A 135 15.42 8.33 -15.29
N ASP A 136 16.67 8.75 -15.21
CA ASP A 136 17.78 8.06 -15.89
C ASP A 136 18.15 6.72 -15.26
N LEU A 137 17.93 6.54 -13.95
CA LEU A 137 18.29 5.31 -13.24
C LEU A 137 17.14 4.32 -13.02
N VAL A 138 15.88 4.78 -13.05
CA VAL A 138 14.72 3.95 -12.69
C VAL A 138 13.70 3.83 -13.81
N LEU A 139 13.40 4.94 -14.52
CA LEU A 139 12.30 4.96 -15.50
C LEU A 139 12.76 4.72 -16.94
N ARG A 140 14.01 5.07 -17.25
CA ARG A 140 14.57 4.98 -18.59
C ARG A 140 14.85 3.50 -18.92
N LEU A 141 14.14 2.99 -19.92
CA LEU A 141 14.35 1.69 -20.54
C LEU A 141 15.59 1.70 -21.44
#